data_AF-A0A2Z6IEN2-F1
#
_entry.id   AF-A0A2Z6IEN2-F1
#
_cell.length_a   1.000
_cell.length_b   1.000
_cell.length_c   1.000
_cell.angle_alpha   90.00
_cell.angle_beta   90.00
_cell.angle_gamma   90.00
#
_symmetry.space_group_name_H-M   'P 1'
#
loop_
_entity.id
_entity.type
_entity.pdbx_description
1 polymer ?
#
loop_
_entity_poly.entity_id
_entity_poly.type
_entity_poly.pdbx_seq_one_letter_code
_entity_poly.pdbx_strand_id
1 'polypeptide(L)'
;MTIPPLSYRISAAPRAHLFRVTLSISEADPEGQILALPAWVPGSYTIRDLARHVTQIRAERNGQEIALHKIAKDRWRLAPGHGPVVVRYAVYAFDRSVRTAYLDDQGGFFNGPAIYLRVSGQETQTHAVLLEGPEDWQVATALPRHSGAVWSWGGFEAPGYDALIDHPVLMGSLTLLDFEVGERPHHLLIQGTHQADLQRLGTDLTRICDWQQRFWGMPPLPSITFCA
;
A
#
# COMPACT_ATOMS: atom_id res chain seq x y z
N MET A 1 24.14 -3.94 -4.96
CA MET A 1 22.80 -3.55 -4.48
C MET A 1 22.42 -4.54 -3.40
N THR A 2 22.32 -4.08 -2.15
CA THR A 2 21.83 -4.88 -1.03
C THR A 2 20.34 -5.14 -1.22
N ILE A 3 19.94 -6.40 -1.21
CA ILE A 3 18.52 -6.77 -1.24
C ILE A 3 17.92 -6.31 0.10
N PRO A 4 16.84 -5.51 0.10
CA PRO A 4 16.22 -5.06 1.34
C PRO A 4 15.75 -6.26 2.15
N PRO A 5 15.85 -6.20 3.49
CA PRO A 5 15.59 -7.36 4.33
C PRO A 5 14.13 -7.81 4.27
N LEU A 6 13.21 -6.86 4.02
CA LEU A 6 11.79 -7.10 3.75
C LEU A 6 11.39 -6.48 2.41
N SER A 7 10.69 -7.26 1.58
CA SER A 7 10.11 -6.74 0.34
C SER A 7 8.72 -7.29 0.07
N TYR A 8 7.84 -6.43 -0.44
CA TYR A 8 6.52 -6.80 -0.95
C TYR A 8 6.48 -6.56 -2.45
N ARG A 9 5.97 -7.54 -3.20
CA ARG A 9 5.54 -7.36 -4.59
C ARG A 9 4.03 -7.50 -4.65
N ILE A 10 3.34 -6.50 -5.17
CA ILE A 10 1.88 -6.46 -5.28
C ILE A 10 1.55 -6.41 -6.77
N SER A 11 0.84 -7.43 -7.22
CA SER A 11 0.30 -7.50 -8.58
C SER A 11 -1.21 -7.35 -8.53
N ALA A 12 -1.73 -6.35 -9.24
CA ALA A 12 -3.17 -6.16 -9.42
C ALA A 12 -3.72 -7.19 -10.40
N ALA A 13 -4.79 -7.91 -10.01
CA ALA A 13 -5.56 -8.79 -10.88
C ALA A 13 -7.03 -8.31 -10.99
N PRO A 14 -7.30 -7.27 -11.80
CA PRO A 14 -8.58 -6.57 -11.95
C PRO A 14 -9.81 -7.48 -12.02
N ARG A 15 -9.82 -8.40 -12.98
CA ARG A 15 -10.97 -9.27 -13.28
C ARG A 15 -11.32 -10.26 -12.16
N ALA A 16 -10.40 -10.47 -11.22
CA ALA A 16 -10.62 -11.33 -10.07
C ALA A 16 -10.92 -10.54 -8.79
N HIS A 17 -10.83 -9.20 -8.83
CA HIS A 17 -10.85 -8.34 -7.66
C HIS A 17 -9.80 -8.77 -6.62
N LEU A 18 -8.60 -9.15 -7.08
CA LEU A 18 -7.53 -9.65 -6.22
C LEU A 18 -6.28 -8.79 -6.31
N PHE A 19 -5.70 -8.46 -5.17
CA PHE A 19 -4.28 -8.13 -5.06
C PHE A 19 -3.51 -9.39 -4.71
N ARG A 20 -2.55 -9.76 -5.56
CA ARG A 20 -1.62 -10.87 -5.29
C ARG A 20 -0.36 -10.32 -4.69
N VAL A 21 -0.02 -10.76 -3.49
CA VAL A 21 1.12 -10.24 -2.73
C VAL A 21 2.15 -11.35 -2.54
N THR A 22 3.40 -11.00 -2.80
CA THR A 22 4.58 -11.80 -2.43
C THR A 22 5.40 -11.01 -1.43
N LEU A 23 5.45 -11.47 -0.19
CA LEU A 23 6.30 -10.96 0.87
C LEU A 23 7.56 -11.83 0.94
N SER A 24 8.73 -11.24 0.75
CA SER A 24 10.02 -11.90 0.95
C SER A 24 10.67 -11.39 2.24
N ILE A 25 11.10 -12.33 3.08
CA ILE A 25 11.72 -12.09 4.38
C ILE A 25 13.11 -12.71 4.33
N SER A 26 14.15 -11.89 4.30
CA SER A 26 15.54 -12.36 4.17
C SER A 26 16.02 -13.07 5.44
N GLU A 27 15.61 -12.56 6.61
CA GLU A 27 16.00 -13.05 7.93
C GLU A 27 14.75 -13.36 8.77
N ALA A 28 14.08 -14.47 8.48
CA ALA A 28 12.93 -14.91 9.27
C ALA A 28 13.38 -15.44 10.65
N ASP A 29 12.56 -15.20 11.69
CA ASP A 29 12.78 -15.79 13.01
C ASP A 29 12.87 -17.34 12.92
N PRO A 30 14.00 -17.95 13.31
CA PRO A 30 14.21 -19.40 13.21
C PRO A 30 13.29 -20.21 14.13
N GLU A 31 12.73 -19.61 15.19
CA GLU A 31 11.75 -20.27 16.06
C GLU A 31 10.32 -20.21 15.49
N GLY A 32 10.17 -19.63 14.29
CA GLY A 32 8.90 -19.55 13.57
C GLY A 32 8.35 -18.13 13.56
N GLN A 33 8.72 -17.37 12.52
CA GLN A 33 8.28 -16.01 12.28
C GLN A 33 6.75 -15.85 12.32
N ILE A 34 6.30 -14.84 13.08
CA ILE A 34 4.90 -14.44 13.18
C ILE A 34 4.61 -13.36 12.14
N LEU A 35 3.49 -13.53 11.46
CA LEU A 35 2.92 -12.59 10.49
C LEU A 35 1.55 -12.14 10.99
N ALA A 36 1.23 -10.87 10.84
CA ALA A 36 -0.06 -10.33 11.28
C ALA A 36 -0.60 -9.31 10.28
N LEU A 37 -1.91 -9.34 10.01
CA LEU A 37 -2.58 -8.24 9.32
C LEU A 37 -3.27 -7.34 10.37
N PRO A 38 -3.21 -6.00 10.27
CA PRO A 38 -3.92 -5.14 11.21
C PRO A 38 -5.44 -5.43 11.26
N ALA A 39 -6.02 -5.36 12.45
CA ALA A 39 -7.46 -5.56 12.63
C ALA A 39 -8.31 -4.31 12.29
N TRP A 40 -7.67 -3.15 12.14
CA TRP A 40 -8.27 -1.83 11.89
C TRP A 40 -7.28 -0.92 11.14
N VAL A 41 -7.74 0.26 10.73
CA VAL A 41 -6.95 1.24 9.96
C VAL A 41 -6.81 2.52 10.76
N PRO A 42 -5.58 3.05 10.96
CA PRO A 42 -5.36 4.36 11.58
C PRO A 42 -6.28 5.45 11.00
N GLY A 43 -6.85 6.30 11.86
CA GLY A 43 -7.87 7.27 11.48
C GLY A 43 -9.31 6.72 11.38
N SER A 44 -9.52 5.40 11.47
CA SER A 44 -10.85 4.77 11.55
C SER A 44 -10.94 3.81 12.75
N TYR A 45 -11.44 4.32 13.87
CA TYR A 45 -11.49 3.62 15.17
C TYR A 45 -12.61 2.56 15.25
N THR A 46 -12.55 1.57 14.37
CA THR A 46 -13.48 0.42 14.32
C THR A 46 -12.74 -0.82 13.84
N ILE A 47 -12.93 -1.95 14.52
CA ILE A 47 -12.40 -3.24 14.08
C ILE A 47 -13.09 -3.64 12.77
N ARG A 48 -12.28 -4.00 11.75
CA ARG A 48 -12.75 -4.38 10.41
C ARG A 48 -12.45 -5.83 10.03
N ASP A 49 -11.66 -6.53 10.84
CA ASP A 49 -11.23 -7.91 10.57
C ASP A 49 -10.66 -8.09 9.15
N LEU A 50 -9.73 -7.21 8.76
CA LEU A 50 -9.18 -7.13 7.40
C LEU A 50 -8.65 -8.49 6.89
N ALA A 51 -8.12 -9.30 7.81
CA ALA A 51 -7.60 -10.64 7.51
C ALA A 51 -8.64 -11.59 6.89
N ARG A 52 -9.94 -11.33 7.03
CA ARG A 52 -10.99 -12.12 6.36
C ARG A 52 -10.93 -12.03 4.82
N HIS A 53 -10.30 -10.98 4.29
CA HIS A 53 -10.13 -10.78 2.85
C HIS A 53 -8.92 -11.53 2.29
N VAL A 54 -8.07 -12.12 3.13
CA VAL A 54 -6.99 -13.01 2.69
C VAL A 54 -7.60 -14.36 2.29
N THR A 55 -7.75 -14.59 0.99
CA THR A 55 -8.44 -15.79 0.45
C THR A 55 -7.51 -16.97 0.26
N GLN A 56 -6.22 -16.73 0.10
CA GLN A 56 -5.17 -17.73 -0.09
C GLN A 56 -3.92 -17.24 0.61
N ILE A 57 -3.19 -18.14 1.27
CA ILE A 57 -1.88 -17.85 1.85
C ILE A 57 -1.06 -19.13 1.92
N ARG A 58 0.19 -19.05 1.47
CA ARG A 58 1.19 -20.12 1.57
C ARG A 58 2.57 -19.55 1.81
N ALA A 59 3.49 -20.36 2.29
CA ALA A 59 4.85 -19.97 2.53
C ALA A 59 5.83 -21.00 1.97
N GLU A 60 6.97 -20.52 1.49
CA GLU A 60 8.03 -21.33 0.92
C GLU A 60 9.38 -20.93 1.53
N ARG A 61 10.25 -21.92 1.73
CA ARG A 61 11.65 -21.74 2.12
C ARG A 61 12.50 -22.57 1.17
N ASN A 62 13.49 -21.95 0.54
CA ASN A 62 14.35 -22.59 -0.46
C ASN A 62 13.56 -23.29 -1.59
N GLY A 63 12.43 -22.72 -2.00
CA GLY A 63 11.55 -23.27 -3.05
C GLY A 63 10.68 -24.45 -2.62
N GLN A 64 10.74 -24.86 -1.34
CA GLN A 64 9.86 -25.89 -0.78
C GLN A 64 8.77 -25.24 0.07
N GLU A 65 7.53 -25.69 -0.09
CA GLU A 65 6.43 -25.23 0.75
C GLU A 65 6.65 -25.62 2.21
N ILE A 66 6.43 -24.69 3.12
CA ILE A 66 6.54 -24.89 4.57
C ILE A 66 5.19 -24.63 5.25
N ALA A 67 4.96 -25.26 6.39
CA ALA A 67 3.72 -25.07 7.12
C ALA A 67 3.57 -23.62 7.61
N LEU A 68 2.36 -23.10 7.48
CA LEU A 68 1.96 -21.80 7.96
C LEU A 68 0.68 -21.95 8.78
N HIS A 69 0.82 -21.89 10.10
CA HIS A 69 -0.27 -22.15 11.02
C HIS A 69 -1.01 -20.85 11.33
N LYS A 70 -2.32 -20.83 11.11
CA LYS A 70 -3.16 -19.72 11.56
C LYS A 70 -3.36 -19.81 13.07
N ILE A 71 -2.77 -18.88 13.82
CA ILE A 71 -2.76 -18.88 15.29
C ILE A 71 -3.75 -17.88 15.91
N ALA A 72 -4.29 -16.96 15.10
CA ALA A 72 -5.39 -16.08 15.47
C ALA A 72 -6.18 -15.67 14.21
N LYS A 73 -7.27 -14.90 14.37
CA LYS A 73 -8.09 -14.43 13.24
C LYS A 73 -7.29 -13.69 12.17
N ASP A 74 -6.23 -13.00 12.59
CA ASP A 74 -5.40 -12.07 11.84
C ASP A 74 -3.90 -12.37 11.96
N ARG A 75 -3.53 -13.56 12.48
CA ARG A 75 -2.12 -13.95 12.69
C ARG A 75 -1.81 -15.36 12.20
N TRP A 76 -0.62 -15.49 11.65
CA TRP A 76 -0.04 -16.75 11.19
C TRP A 76 1.36 -16.91 11.75
N ARG A 77 1.78 -18.17 11.93
CA ARG A 77 3.13 -18.53 12.35
C ARG A 77 3.73 -19.51 11.37
N LEU A 78 4.92 -19.18 10.87
CA LEU A 78 5.71 -20.04 10.01
C LEU A 78 6.28 -21.21 10.81
N ALA A 79 6.46 -22.37 10.16
CA ALA A 79 7.23 -23.46 10.73
C ALA A 79 8.67 -22.98 11.07
N PRO A 80 9.24 -23.43 12.21
CA PRO A 80 10.62 -23.14 12.57
C PRO A 80 11.62 -23.50 11.45
N GLY A 81 12.76 -22.83 11.44
CA GLY A 81 13.90 -23.12 10.59
C GLY A 81 14.60 -21.87 10.04
N HIS A 82 15.83 -22.08 9.56
CA HIS A 82 16.74 -21.01 9.16
C HIS A 82 16.60 -20.62 7.68
N GLY A 83 16.97 -19.37 7.39
CA GLY A 83 17.09 -18.85 6.02
C GLY A 83 15.86 -18.10 5.53
N PRO A 84 15.94 -17.58 4.29
CA PRO A 84 14.93 -16.69 3.74
C PRO A 84 13.59 -17.41 3.51
N VAL A 85 12.51 -16.68 3.69
CA VAL A 85 11.14 -17.17 3.49
C VAL A 85 10.41 -16.27 2.50
N VAL A 86 9.60 -16.90 1.64
CA VAL A 86 8.69 -16.19 0.74
C VAL A 86 7.26 -16.58 1.09
N VAL A 87 6.43 -15.59 1.38
CA VAL A 87 5.01 -15.75 1.70
C VAL A 87 4.19 -15.20 0.53
N ARG A 88 3.30 -16.02 -0.01
CA ARG A 88 2.42 -15.63 -1.12
C ARG A 88 0.98 -15.68 -0.67
N TYR A 89 0.26 -14.60 -0.90
CA TYR A 89 -1.15 -14.50 -0.53
C TYR A 89 -1.95 -13.68 -1.53
N ALA A 90 -3.27 -13.86 -1.48
CA ALA A 90 -4.21 -13.09 -2.28
C ALA A 90 -5.20 -12.38 -1.36
N VAL A 91 -5.43 -11.09 -1.61
CA VAL A 91 -6.40 -10.27 -0.90
C VAL A 91 -7.55 -9.94 -1.83
N TYR A 92 -8.76 -10.31 -1.44
CA TYR A 92 -9.99 -9.94 -2.14
C TYR A 92 -10.37 -8.49 -1.85
N ALA A 93 -10.42 -7.70 -2.92
CA ALA A 93 -10.55 -6.25 -2.91
C ALA A 93 -11.79 -5.82 -3.67
N PHE A 94 -12.95 -5.95 -3.03
CA PHE A 94 -14.23 -5.52 -3.60
C PHE A 94 -15.08 -4.74 -2.59
N ASP A 95 -14.40 -3.95 -1.73
CA ASP A 95 -15.03 -3.03 -0.80
C ASP A 95 -14.70 -1.59 -1.21
N ARG A 96 -15.69 -0.88 -1.77
CA ARG A 96 -15.54 0.51 -2.21
C ARG A 96 -15.45 1.46 -1.00
N SER A 97 -14.28 1.54 -0.39
CA SER A 97 -14.01 2.41 0.75
C SER A 97 -12.54 2.81 0.83
N VAL A 98 -12.27 4.02 1.34
CA VAL A 98 -10.90 4.53 1.64
C VAL A 98 -10.17 3.77 2.77
N ARG A 99 -10.84 2.79 3.40
CA ARG A 99 -10.38 2.12 4.62
C ARG A 99 -9.93 0.68 4.39
N THR A 100 -10.15 0.14 3.20
CA THR A 100 -9.93 -1.28 2.89
C THR A 100 -9.24 -1.42 1.54
N ALA A 101 -9.79 -2.22 0.63
CA ALA A 101 -9.27 -2.38 -0.71
C ALA A 101 -10.41 -2.61 -1.71
N TYR A 102 -10.26 -2.00 -2.88
CA TYR A 102 -11.13 -2.12 -4.04
C TYR A 102 -10.28 -2.31 -5.29
N LEU A 103 -10.73 -3.16 -6.20
CA LEU A 103 -10.09 -3.37 -7.49
C LEU A 103 -11.12 -3.91 -8.47
N ASP A 104 -11.29 -3.27 -9.62
CA ASP A 104 -12.04 -3.76 -10.77
C ASP A 104 -11.29 -3.47 -12.07
N ASP A 105 -11.95 -3.58 -13.21
CA ASP A 105 -11.39 -3.31 -14.53
C ASP A 105 -11.14 -1.82 -14.83
N GLN A 106 -11.66 -0.90 -14.03
CA GLN A 106 -11.51 0.55 -14.20
C GLN A 106 -10.39 1.15 -13.32
N GLY A 107 -10.05 0.47 -12.24
CA GLY A 107 -9.00 0.90 -11.34
C GLY A 107 -9.04 0.17 -10.00
N GLY A 108 -8.23 0.66 -9.07
CA GLY A 108 -8.18 0.12 -7.73
C GLY A 108 -7.70 1.12 -6.72
N PHE A 109 -8.01 0.82 -5.47
CA PHE A 109 -7.54 1.51 -4.30
C PHE A 109 -7.17 0.48 -3.25
N PHE A 110 -6.09 0.70 -2.52
CA PHE A 110 -5.91 0.01 -1.25
C PHE A 110 -5.30 0.92 -0.19
N ASN A 111 -5.73 0.67 1.04
CA ASN A 111 -5.09 1.17 2.24
C ASN A 111 -4.09 0.11 2.74
N GLY A 112 -2.91 0.54 3.18
CA GLY A 112 -1.82 -0.37 3.53
C GLY A 112 -2.16 -1.47 4.54
N PRO A 113 -2.93 -1.21 5.63
CA PRO A 113 -3.33 -2.22 6.60
C PRO A 113 -4.16 -3.37 6.01
N ALA A 114 -4.80 -3.17 4.84
CA ALA A 114 -5.57 -4.21 4.18
C ALA A 114 -4.70 -5.15 3.32
N ILE A 115 -3.46 -4.76 3.02
CA ILE A 115 -2.59 -5.46 2.06
C ILE A 115 -1.32 -6.00 2.71
N TYR A 116 -0.61 -5.21 3.50
CA TYR A 116 0.74 -5.57 3.98
C TYR A 116 0.67 -6.43 5.24
N LEU A 117 1.13 -7.68 5.19
CA LEU A 117 1.32 -8.49 6.39
C LEU A 117 2.51 -7.97 7.20
N ARG A 118 2.28 -7.50 8.42
CA ARG A 118 3.33 -7.16 9.37
C ARG A 118 4.19 -8.37 9.70
N VAL A 119 5.51 -8.22 9.58
CA VAL A 119 6.51 -9.20 10.05
C VAL A 119 6.89 -8.83 11.48
N SER A 120 6.41 -9.60 12.45
CA SER A 120 6.60 -9.29 13.87
C SER A 120 8.08 -9.28 14.26
N GLY A 121 8.50 -8.22 14.95
CA GLY A 121 9.90 -8.01 15.39
C GLY A 121 10.79 -7.35 14.34
N GLN A 122 10.25 -7.06 13.14
CA GLN A 122 10.98 -6.46 12.03
C GLN A 122 10.31 -5.16 11.52
N GLU A 123 9.39 -4.59 12.31
CA GLU A 123 8.59 -3.42 11.93
C GLU A 123 9.43 -2.17 11.64
N THR A 124 10.58 -2.01 12.29
CA THR A 124 11.46 -0.84 12.13
C THR A 124 12.42 -0.97 10.96
N GLN A 125 12.40 -2.09 10.24
CA GLN A 125 13.25 -2.29 9.08
C GLN A 125 12.69 -1.54 7.86
N THR A 126 13.56 -1.23 6.90
CA THR A 126 13.14 -0.72 5.60
C THR A 126 12.35 -1.78 4.85
N HIS A 127 11.19 -1.38 4.34
CA HIS A 127 10.33 -2.22 3.52
C HIS A 127 10.38 -1.72 2.08
N ALA A 128 10.83 -2.57 1.16
CA ALA A 128 10.70 -2.29 -0.26
C ALA A 128 9.35 -2.77 -0.79
N VAL A 129 8.79 -2.03 -1.74
CA VAL A 129 7.50 -2.31 -2.37
C VAL A 129 7.68 -2.24 -3.88
N LEU A 130 7.24 -3.27 -4.59
CA LEU A 130 7.11 -3.26 -6.04
C LEU A 130 5.63 -3.37 -6.40
N LEU A 131 5.10 -2.35 -7.08
CA LEU A 131 3.73 -2.33 -7.57
C LEU A 131 3.71 -2.63 -9.07
N GLU A 132 2.86 -3.58 -9.48
CA GLU A 132 2.71 -4.05 -10.86
C GLU A 132 1.21 -4.28 -11.19
N GLY A 133 0.83 -4.09 -12.45
CA GLY A 133 -0.55 -4.24 -12.90
C GLY A 133 -0.70 -3.98 -14.42
N PRO A 134 -1.92 -3.70 -14.90
CA PRO A 134 -2.17 -3.34 -16.31
C PRO A 134 -1.26 -2.20 -16.79
N GLU A 135 -0.63 -2.37 -17.96
CA GLU A 135 0.41 -1.45 -18.45
C GLU A 135 -0.08 -0.01 -18.68
N ASP A 136 -1.36 0.16 -19.00
CA ASP A 136 -2.02 1.42 -19.29
C ASP A 136 -2.45 2.20 -18.03
N TRP A 137 -2.28 1.62 -16.84
CA TRP A 137 -2.68 2.25 -15.60
C TRP A 137 -1.58 3.12 -14.99
N GLN A 138 -2.04 4.20 -14.37
CA GLN A 138 -1.24 5.06 -13.51
C GLN A 138 -1.34 4.61 -12.05
N VAL A 139 -0.37 5.01 -11.24
CA VAL A 139 -0.28 4.72 -9.80
C VAL A 139 0.01 5.98 -9.02
N ALA A 140 -0.88 6.29 -8.08
CA ALA A 140 -0.81 7.43 -7.19
C ALA A 140 -0.59 6.96 -5.75
N THR A 141 0.51 7.42 -5.16
CA THR A 141 0.80 7.24 -3.74
C THR A 141 1.83 8.28 -3.31
N ALA A 142 1.80 8.65 -2.04
CA ALA A 142 2.86 9.47 -1.44
C ALA A 142 4.05 8.63 -0.93
N LEU A 143 3.99 7.29 -1.07
CA LEU A 143 5.10 6.42 -0.69
C LEU A 143 6.37 6.82 -1.48
N PRO A 144 7.53 6.98 -0.84
CA PRO A 144 8.77 7.36 -1.51
C PRO A 144 9.10 6.42 -2.67
N ARG A 145 9.17 6.97 -3.88
CA ARG A 145 9.50 6.21 -5.10
C ARG A 145 11.01 6.00 -5.20
N HIS A 146 11.40 4.77 -5.46
CA HIS A 146 12.79 4.36 -5.71
C HIS A 146 13.03 4.01 -7.19
N SER A 147 12.02 3.58 -7.94
CA SER A 147 12.15 3.30 -9.39
C SER A 147 10.83 3.48 -10.16
N GLY A 148 10.93 3.50 -11.49
CA GLY A 148 9.80 3.79 -12.39
C GLY A 148 9.56 5.29 -12.57
N ALA A 149 8.70 5.64 -13.52
CA ALA A 149 8.34 7.04 -13.77
C ALA A 149 7.35 7.55 -12.71
N VAL A 150 7.21 8.87 -12.62
CA VAL A 150 6.17 9.49 -11.78
C VAL A 150 4.79 9.05 -12.29
N TRP A 151 3.87 8.78 -11.37
CA TRP A 151 2.53 8.24 -11.65
C TRP A 151 2.47 6.90 -12.38
N SER A 152 3.56 6.12 -12.45
CA SER A 152 3.55 4.78 -13.07
C SER A 152 3.76 3.67 -12.04
N TRP A 153 3.60 2.42 -12.48
CA TRP A 153 4.15 1.24 -11.78
C TRP A 153 5.64 1.42 -11.47
N GLY A 154 6.14 0.72 -10.45
CA GLY A 154 7.52 0.85 -10.03
C GLY A 154 7.80 0.43 -8.60
N GLY A 155 9.03 0.69 -8.18
CA GLY A 155 9.54 0.40 -6.85
C GLY A 155 9.43 1.60 -5.91
N PHE A 156 9.13 1.32 -4.64
CA PHE A 156 8.96 2.28 -3.57
C PHE A 156 9.59 1.74 -2.29
N GLU A 157 9.81 2.61 -1.32
CA GLU A 157 10.41 2.24 -0.03
C GLU A 157 9.71 2.95 1.13
N ALA A 158 9.54 2.22 2.24
CA ALA A 158 9.12 2.77 3.53
C ALA A 158 10.21 2.54 4.57
N PRO A 159 10.50 3.53 5.44
CA PRO A 159 11.50 3.38 6.52
C PRO A 159 11.06 2.44 7.66
N GLY A 160 9.81 1.98 7.65
CA GLY A 160 9.23 1.14 8.69
C GLY A 160 7.79 0.78 8.37
N TYR A 161 7.22 -0.13 9.15
CA TYR A 161 5.87 -0.66 8.92
C TYR A 161 4.78 0.39 9.12
N ASP A 162 4.93 1.28 10.10
CA ASP A 162 3.95 2.36 10.33
C ASP A 162 3.91 3.31 9.12
N ALA A 163 5.07 3.69 8.58
CA ALA A 163 5.14 4.46 7.35
C ALA A 163 4.57 3.67 6.16
N LEU A 164 4.88 2.38 6.03
CA LEU A 164 4.38 1.54 4.94
C LEU A 164 2.84 1.53 4.86
N ILE A 165 2.17 1.45 6.01
CA ILE A 165 0.71 1.35 6.05
C ILE A 165 -0.01 2.71 5.99
N ASP A 166 0.71 3.82 6.14
CA ASP A 166 0.14 5.18 6.14
C ASP A 166 0.09 5.82 4.73
N HIS A 167 0.57 5.09 3.71
CA HIS A 167 0.55 5.56 2.32
C HIS A 167 -0.43 4.72 1.50
N PRO A 168 -1.70 5.16 1.34
CA PRO A 168 -2.64 4.48 0.45
C PRO A 168 -2.16 4.56 -1.00
N VAL A 169 -2.70 3.66 -1.83
CA VAL A 169 -2.38 3.57 -3.25
C VAL A 169 -3.67 3.61 -4.05
N LEU A 170 -3.76 4.55 -4.98
CA LEU A 170 -4.80 4.64 -6.00
C LEU A 170 -4.18 4.28 -7.36
N MET A 171 -4.89 3.52 -8.18
CA MET A 171 -4.41 3.08 -9.49
C MET A 171 -5.55 2.98 -10.51
N GLY A 172 -5.22 3.10 -11.79
CA GLY A 172 -6.20 3.05 -12.88
C GLY A 172 -5.93 4.12 -13.93
N SER A 173 -6.96 4.47 -14.69
CA SER A 173 -6.96 5.70 -15.49
C SER A 173 -7.19 6.89 -14.56
N LEU A 174 -6.18 7.74 -14.39
CA LEU A 174 -6.21 8.85 -13.43
C LEU A 174 -6.17 10.20 -14.15
N THR A 175 -7.10 11.08 -13.80
CA THR A 175 -6.98 12.49 -14.15
C THR A 175 -6.13 13.21 -13.12
N LEU A 176 -5.07 13.88 -13.57
CA LEU A 176 -4.16 14.64 -12.73
C LEU A 176 -4.46 16.14 -12.80
N LEU A 177 -4.51 16.77 -11.63
CA LEU A 177 -4.49 18.22 -11.46
C LEU A 177 -3.35 18.58 -10.50
N ASP A 178 -2.35 19.27 -11.03
CA ASP A 178 -1.24 19.81 -10.24
C ASP A 178 -1.51 21.25 -9.85
N PHE A 179 -1.16 21.61 -8.62
CA PHE A 179 -1.18 22.99 -8.14
C PHE A 179 -0.12 23.18 -7.04
N GLU A 180 0.20 24.42 -6.72
CA GLU A 180 1.20 24.75 -5.71
C GLU A 180 0.61 25.67 -4.64
N VAL A 181 1.10 25.50 -3.42
CA VAL A 181 0.81 26.38 -2.29
C VAL A 181 2.12 26.67 -1.58
N GLY A 182 2.54 27.94 -1.59
CA GLY A 182 3.90 28.30 -1.19
C GLY A 182 4.93 27.55 -2.03
N GLU A 183 5.85 26.83 -1.38
CA GLU A 183 6.90 26.03 -2.01
C GLU A 183 6.57 24.52 -2.03
N ARG A 184 5.31 24.15 -1.78
CA ARG A 184 4.89 22.74 -1.68
C ARG A 184 4.04 22.34 -2.89
N PRO A 185 4.48 21.35 -3.69
CA PRO A 185 3.65 20.79 -4.76
C PRO A 185 2.48 19.99 -4.17
N HIS A 186 1.32 20.17 -4.77
CA HIS A 186 0.09 19.46 -4.46
C HIS A 186 -0.44 18.79 -5.72
N HIS A 187 -1.01 17.60 -5.54
CA HIS A 187 -1.54 16.79 -6.62
C HIS A 187 -2.95 16.32 -6.24
N LEU A 188 -3.92 16.52 -7.13
CA LEU A 188 -5.23 15.86 -7.07
C LEU A 188 -5.29 14.81 -8.18
N LEU A 189 -5.54 13.56 -7.79
CA LEU A 189 -5.69 12.45 -8.72
C LEU A 189 -7.11 11.91 -8.56
N ILE A 190 -7.86 11.91 -9.66
CA ILE A 190 -9.24 11.44 -9.72
C ILE A 190 -9.27 10.15 -10.52
N GLN A 191 -9.75 9.07 -9.93
CA GLN A 191 -9.94 7.79 -10.62
C GLN A 191 -11.32 7.70 -11.27
N GLY A 192 -11.34 7.24 -12.52
CA GLY A 192 -12.59 6.97 -13.25
C GLY A 192 -13.19 8.19 -13.94
N THR A 193 -14.38 8.00 -14.50
CA THR A 193 -15.07 9.03 -15.29
C THR A 193 -15.64 10.13 -14.41
N HIS A 194 -15.36 11.39 -14.75
CA HIS A 194 -15.90 12.56 -14.06
C HIS A 194 -16.23 13.70 -15.01
N GLN A 195 -17.01 14.67 -14.52
CA GLN A 195 -17.27 15.97 -15.17
C GLN A 195 -16.67 17.13 -14.36
N ALA A 196 -15.69 16.84 -13.50
CA ALA A 196 -15.08 17.81 -12.62
C ALA A 196 -14.46 18.99 -13.39
N ASP A 197 -14.76 20.21 -12.92
CA ASP A 197 -14.09 21.44 -13.34
C ASP A 197 -12.74 21.53 -12.62
N LEU A 198 -11.68 21.02 -13.27
CA LEU A 198 -10.35 20.94 -12.68
C LEU A 198 -9.76 22.32 -12.37
N GLN A 199 -10.08 23.34 -13.17
CA GLN A 199 -9.61 24.70 -12.94
C GLN A 199 -10.22 25.28 -11.67
N ARG A 200 -11.53 25.12 -11.51
CA ARG A 200 -12.22 25.54 -10.29
C ARG A 200 -11.72 24.76 -9.07
N LEU A 201 -11.59 23.44 -9.18
CA LEU A 201 -11.05 22.61 -8.10
C LEU A 201 -9.65 23.07 -7.68
N GLY A 202 -8.76 23.34 -8.62
CA GLY A 202 -7.41 23.82 -8.32
C GLY A 202 -7.44 25.14 -7.59
N THR A 203 -8.27 26.08 -8.06
CA THR A 203 -8.44 27.40 -7.43
C THR A 203 -8.93 27.27 -5.99
N ASP A 204 -9.95 26.44 -5.75
CA ASP A 204 -10.54 26.28 -4.41
C ASP A 204 -9.60 25.52 -3.47
N LEU A 205 -8.94 24.45 -3.94
CA LEU A 205 -7.96 23.69 -3.15
C LEU A 205 -6.74 24.55 -2.78
N THR A 206 -6.19 25.33 -3.72
CA THR A 206 -5.09 26.27 -3.44
C THR A 206 -5.47 27.21 -2.30
N ARG A 207 -6.68 27.79 -2.32
CA ARG A 207 -7.15 28.71 -1.27
C ARG A 207 -7.27 28.02 0.09
N ILE A 208 -7.80 26.80 0.13
CA ILE A 208 -7.96 26.03 1.37
C ILE A 208 -6.58 25.67 1.96
N CYS A 209 -5.69 25.11 1.13
CA CYS A 209 -4.35 24.72 1.55
C CYS A 209 -3.50 25.92 1.96
N ASP A 210 -3.59 27.06 1.26
CA ASP A 210 -2.90 28.32 1.64
C ASP A 210 -3.37 28.80 3.01
N TRP A 211 -4.68 28.75 3.27
CA TRP A 211 -5.21 29.12 4.58
C TRP A 211 -4.67 28.18 5.68
N GLN A 212 -4.69 26.86 5.46
CA GLN A 212 -4.18 25.88 6.42
C GLN A 212 -2.69 26.12 6.71
N GLN A 213 -1.89 26.37 5.68
CA GLN A 213 -0.46 26.64 5.81
C GLN A 213 -0.18 27.95 6.58
N ARG A 214 -0.97 29.00 6.37
CA ARG A 214 -0.82 30.25 7.14
C ARG A 214 -1.21 30.08 8.61
N PHE A 215 -2.20 29.22 8.89
CA PHE A 215 -2.69 28.99 10.24
C PHE A 215 -1.77 28.06 11.05
N TRP A 216 -1.38 26.92 10.47
CA TRP A 216 -0.60 25.88 11.17
C TRP A 216 0.91 25.92 10.88
N GLY A 217 1.34 26.66 9.85
CA GLY A 217 2.69 26.60 9.32
C GLY A 217 2.85 25.57 8.19
N MET A 218 4.08 25.42 7.73
CA MET A 218 4.40 24.55 6.59
C MET A 218 4.20 23.07 6.93
N PRO A 219 3.55 22.27 6.06
CA PRO A 219 3.44 20.84 6.29
C PRO A 219 4.82 20.18 6.30
N PRO A 220 5.01 19.13 7.15
CA PRO A 220 6.27 18.40 7.26
C PRO A 220 6.50 17.43 6.08
N LEU A 221 5.59 17.41 5.10
CA LEU A 221 5.64 16.53 3.94
C LEU A 221 6.27 17.25 2.74
N PRO A 222 7.02 16.54 1.87
CA PRO A 222 7.64 17.14 0.69
C PRO A 222 6.61 17.54 -0.38
N SER A 223 5.51 16.79 -0.47
CA SER A 223 4.36 17.06 -1.34
C SER A 223 3.07 16.56 -0.68
N ILE A 224 1.93 17.00 -1.19
CA ILE A 224 0.61 16.56 -0.73
C ILE A 224 -0.15 15.95 -1.90
N THR A 225 -0.72 14.76 -1.71
CA THR A 225 -1.49 14.06 -2.74
C THR A 225 -2.89 13.78 -2.24
N PHE A 226 -3.90 14.26 -2.97
CA PHE A 226 -5.31 13.95 -2.78
C PHE A 226 -5.71 12.84 -3.76
N CYS A 227 -6.17 11.71 -3.23
CA CYS A 227 -6.72 10.61 -4.02
C CYS A 227 -8.25 10.65 -3.93
N ALA A 228 -8.91 10.80 -5.08
CA ALA A 228 -10.36 10.95 -5.21
C ALA A 228 -10.98 9.87 -6.10
#